data_AF-A0A0C2ZDK9-F1
#
_entry.id   AF-A0A0C2ZDK9-F1
#
_cell.length_a   1.000
_cell.length_b   1.000
_cell.length_c   1.000
_cell.angle_alpha   90.00
_cell.angle_beta   90.00
_cell.angle_gamma   90.00
#
_symmetry.space_group_name_H-M   'P 1'
#
loop_
_entity.id
_entity.type
_entity.pdbx_description
1 polymer ?
#
loop_
_entity_poly.entity_id
_entity_poly.type
_entity_poly.pdbx_seq_one_letter_code
_entity_poly.pdbx_strand_id
1 'polypeptide(L)'
;MYKTLYLLIDEQTSRLEIVEKLSTEIASRTSLAVVPHLSTLPLPSAEDALFLLYLDDNATKAFFATHYMTSLDVALLPHPQAPIMQKRYGIQKNIADALTDALDETLRTQDEKLLCNGTPVYKRLSLGNVQNLHRTSTLTLWQALNNFIANLHDLHYQVFTLQTAKERVIQTAASGMLILEDYTFHATLKLNPNNTYHDGKLNAFVIAPLSLVSYLYHLIVIFLYHHFGIGSLPQNIGFLSTSSLRIESPKPIEFLLDDVKLCADVLELNIVSTPLRVHFGTSYREQIAQKNDTANANETETIKIVHLPKGEIQNLLIEGNIPLFKRASDEDMKDTLIAIKEASKPTAIFITLMVLSTMLATTGIFQNSIATVIGAMILAPLMSPIIALSMGIVRNEGTIINSSITTLAVGIGSALLFSSFMALTMPLEIHTDQITSRLNPNLLDLIVAILSGMAGAYAHAKEEVAKSLAGVAIAVALVPPLAVTGVGIGWMDWEVIYGSFLLFLTNLFGVTLAASITFIVLGFAPIHKAKKGIAYSGVLLLLISIPLVISFYSLVLQSNDYVKLSHLPPLHIDGKEITLNNIIVKSSSSDAVTLELEVISASQLLNGEFQHIKTLLERELGKRVTMHVVPKLVVR
;
A
#
# COMPACT_ATOMS: atom_id res chain seq x y z
N MET A 1 -18.74 -47.92 24.77
CA MET A 1 -18.59 -48.71 23.53
C MET A 1 -19.96 -49.03 22.97
N TYR A 2 -20.18 -48.77 21.69
CA TYR A 2 -21.42 -49.11 20.99
C TYR A 2 -21.66 -50.61 20.92
N LYS A 3 -22.92 -51.05 21.03
CA LYS A 3 -23.30 -52.47 20.91
C LYS A 3 -23.67 -52.86 19.48
N THR A 4 -24.19 -51.90 18.71
CA THR A 4 -24.64 -52.12 17.33
C THR A 4 -24.11 -51.00 16.44
N LEU A 5 -23.59 -51.35 15.27
CA LEU A 5 -23.15 -50.43 14.24
C LEU A 5 -24.11 -50.52 13.05
N TYR A 6 -24.66 -49.38 12.63
CA TYR A 6 -25.51 -49.30 11.44
C TYR A 6 -24.75 -48.62 10.30
N LEU A 7 -24.51 -49.32 9.20
CA LEU A 7 -23.90 -48.75 8.01
C LEU A 7 -24.97 -48.26 7.04
N LEU A 8 -25.01 -46.95 6.80
CA LEU A 8 -25.82 -46.29 5.78
C LEU A 8 -24.99 -46.11 4.50
N ILE A 9 -25.48 -46.66 3.39
CA ILE A 9 -24.79 -46.67 2.10
C ILE A 9 -25.77 -46.52 0.93
N ASP A 10 -25.36 -45.82 -0.13
CA ASP A 10 -26.21 -45.44 -1.26
C ASP A 10 -26.02 -46.34 -2.51
N GLU A 11 -24.80 -46.77 -2.82
CA GLU A 11 -24.50 -47.55 -4.03
C GLU A 11 -24.48 -49.08 -3.80
N GLN A 12 -25.16 -49.86 -4.67
CA GLN A 12 -25.16 -51.33 -4.59
C GLN A 12 -23.81 -51.98 -4.90
N THR A 13 -23.00 -51.41 -5.79
CA THR A 13 -21.69 -51.95 -6.22
C THR A 13 -20.60 -51.70 -5.17
N SER A 14 -20.58 -50.52 -4.57
CA SER A 14 -19.63 -50.13 -3.51
C SER A 14 -19.97 -50.80 -2.17
N ARG A 15 -21.21 -51.28 -2.00
CA ARG A 15 -21.71 -51.94 -0.79
C ARG A 15 -20.95 -53.21 -0.41
N LEU A 16 -20.61 -54.08 -1.37
CA LEU A 16 -19.95 -55.35 -1.06
C LEU A 16 -18.51 -55.16 -0.58
N GLU A 17 -17.71 -54.37 -1.31
CA GLU A 17 -16.29 -54.14 -0.98
C GLU A 17 -16.11 -53.43 0.36
N ILE A 18 -16.97 -52.45 0.66
CA ILE A 18 -16.89 -51.66 1.90
C ILE A 18 -17.40 -52.47 3.09
N VAL A 19 -18.49 -53.23 2.91
CA VAL A 19 -18.98 -54.12 3.96
C VAL A 19 -17.94 -55.20 4.27
N GLU A 20 -17.26 -55.74 3.26
CA GLU A 20 -16.17 -56.71 3.46
C GLU A 20 -15.00 -56.09 4.23
N LYS A 21 -14.51 -54.90 3.82
CA LYS A 21 -13.45 -54.15 4.51
C LYS A 21 -13.81 -53.84 5.96
N LEU A 22 -15.01 -53.31 6.22
CA LEU A 22 -15.50 -52.99 7.56
C LEU A 22 -15.70 -54.25 8.40
N SER A 23 -16.23 -55.32 7.81
CA SER A 23 -16.45 -56.59 8.53
C SER A 23 -15.14 -57.22 8.97
N THR A 24 -14.06 -57.06 8.19
CA THR A 24 -12.72 -57.55 8.52
C THR A 24 -12.13 -56.79 9.71
N GLU A 25 -12.31 -55.47 9.77
CA GLU A 25 -11.84 -54.61 10.87
C GLU A 25 -12.68 -54.75 12.15
N ILE A 26 -13.99 -54.98 12.03
CA ILE A 26 -14.95 -55.04 13.16
C ILE A 26 -15.04 -56.44 13.79
N ALA A 27 -14.48 -57.48 13.13
CA ALA A 27 -14.71 -58.92 13.33
C ALA A 27 -14.60 -59.50 14.76
N SER A 28 -14.20 -58.73 15.77
CA SER A 28 -13.99 -59.23 17.13
C SER A 28 -14.91 -58.67 18.23
N ARG A 29 -15.73 -57.61 18.01
CA ARG A 29 -16.40 -56.91 19.15
C ARG A 29 -17.81 -56.35 18.95
N THR A 30 -18.39 -56.27 17.74
CA THR A 30 -19.65 -55.55 17.50
C THR A 30 -20.46 -56.11 16.32
N SER A 31 -21.79 -56.03 16.35
CA SER A 31 -22.65 -56.40 15.22
C SER A 31 -22.80 -55.24 14.22
N LEU A 32 -22.60 -55.52 12.92
CA LEU A 32 -22.77 -54.56 11.83
C LEU A 32 -24.07 -54.86 11.06
N ALA A 33 -25.02 -53.93 11.09
CA ALA A 33 -26.25 -53.99 10.32
C ALA A 33 -26.20 -52.99 9.17
N VAL A 34 -26.46 -53.43 7.93
CA VAL A 34 -26.41 -52.55 6.75
C VAL A 34 -27.81 -52.06 6.40
N VAL A 35 -28.01 -50.75 6.45
CA VAL A 35 -29.28 -50.08 6.18
C VAL A 35 -29.17 -49.33 4.84
N PRO A 36 -29.98 -49.65 3.82
CA PRO A 36 -29.98 -48.89 2.58
C PRO A 36 -30.52 -47.48 2.81
N HIS A 37 -29.82 -46.47 2.29
CA HIS A 37 -30.12 -45.04 2.51
C HIS A 37 -31.58 -44.66 2.19
N LEU A 38 -32.17 -45.26 1.15
CA LEU A 38 -33.49 -44.90 0.63
C LEU A 38 -34.69 -45.59 1.32
N SER A 39 -34.52 -46.60 2.19
CA SER A 39 -35.64 -47.51 2.51
C SER A 39 -36.17 -47.56 3.95
N THR A 40 -35.58 -46.88 4.94
CA THR A 40 -36.10 -46.99 6.33
C THR A 40 -35.96 -45.69 7.12
N LEU A 41 -36.96 -44.82 7.01
CA LEU A 41 -37.36 -43.89 8.06
C LEU A 41 -38.56 -44.52 8.78
N PRO A 42 -38.56 -44.65 10.11
CA PRO A 42 -37.60 -44.12 11.08
C PRO A 42 -36.38 -45.03 11.30
N LEU A 43 -35.22 -44.40 11.58
CA LEU A 43 -34.02 -45.12 12.03
C LEU A 43 -34.32 -45.83 13.37
N PRO A 44 -33.73 -47.01 13.62
CA PRO A 44 -33.92 -47.72 14.88
C PRO A 44 -33.43 -46.87 16.06
N SER A 45 -34.33 -46.56 16.99
CA SER A 45 -34.01 -45.86 18.24
C SER A 45 -33.29 -46.82 19.17
N ALA A 46 -31.96 -46.76 19.21
CA ALA A 46 -31.15 -47.55 20.12
C ALA A 46 -30.16 -46.63 20.85
N GLU A 47 -30.24 -46.60 22.18
CA GLU A 47 -29.39 -45.76 23.04
C GLU A 47 -27.89 -46.12 22.98
N ASP A 48 -27.53 -47.26 22.36
CA ASP A 48 -26.16 -47.78 22.20
C ASP A 48 -25.78 -48.07 20.73
N ALA A 49 -26.33 -47.31 19.77
CA ALA A 49 -26.07 -47.48 18.35
C ALA A 49 -25.27 -46.32 17.73
N LEU A 50 -24.30 -46.68 16.88
CA LEU A 50 -23.54 -45.73 16.05
C LEU A 50 -23.90 -45.92 14.58
N PHE A 51 -24.25 -44.83 13.92
CA PHE A 51 -24.56 -44.80 12.49
C PHE A 51 -23.33 -44.38 11.69
N LEU A 52 -22.75 -45.33 10.97
CA LEU A 52 -21.65 -45.13 10.03
C LEU A 52 -22.24 -44.66 8.68
N LEU A 53 -21.91 -43.45 8.26
CA LEU A 53 -22.37 -42.86 7.00
C LEU A 53 -21.31 -43.02 5.92
N TYR A 54 -21.58 -43.87 4.92
CA TYR A 54 -20.83 -43.91 3.67
C TYR A 54 -21.71 -43.36 2.54
N LEU A 55 -21.84 -42.03 2.52
CA LEU A 55 -22.74 -41.29 1.64
C LEU A 55 -21.97 -40.18 0.90
N ASP A 56 -22.49 -39.73 -0.23
CA ASP A 56 -21.98 -38.52 -0.91
C ASP A 56 -22.29 -37.23 -0.11
N ASP A 57 -21.76 -36.07 -0.54
CA ASP A 57 -21.99 -34.80 0.18
C ASP A 57 -23.48 -34.41 0.24
N ASN A 58 -24.28 -34.73 -0.78
CA ASN A 58 -25.70 -34.34 -0.87
C ASN A 58 -26.59 -35.22 0.03
N ALA A 59 -26.39 -36.53 -0.01
CA ALA A 59 -27.06 -37.51 0.82
C ALA A 59 -26.71 -37.30 2.30
N THR A 60 -25.44 -37.00 2.60
CA THR A 60 -25.02 -36.59 3.94
C THR A 60 -25.74 -35.31 4.38
N LYS A 61 -25.75 -34.27 3.53
CA LYS A 61 -26.46 -33.01 3.83
C LYS A 61 -27.95 -33.26 4.14
N ALA A 62 -28.62 -34.09 3.33
CA ALA A 62 -30.02 -34.46 3.52
C ALA A 62 -30.23 -35.22 4.84
N PHE A 63 -29.38 -36.20 5.15
CA PHE A 63 -29.41 -36.93 6.42
C PHE A 63 -29.33 -35.98 7.61
N PHE A 64 -28.35 -35.08 7.61
CA PHE A 64 -28.16 -34.08 8.65
C PHE A 64 -29.29 -33.05 8.71
N ALA A 65 -29.96 -32.73 7.60
CA ALA A 65 -31.11 -31.82 7.59
C ALA A 65 -32.34 -32.45 8.25
N THR A 66 -32.53 -33.76 8.11
CA THR A 66 -33.65 -34.50 8.71
C THR A 66 -33.41 -34.84 10.18
N HIS A 67 -32.16 -35.13 10.57
CA HIS A 67 -31.85 -35.74 11.87
C HIS A 67 -31.14 -34.83 12.88
N TYR A 68 -30.85 -33.56 12.55
CA TYR A 68 -30.13 -32.69 13.50
C TYR A 68 -30.86 -32.46 14.83
N MET A 69 -32.18 -32.57 14.87
CA MET A 69 -32.96 -32.49 16.12
C MET A 69 -33.10 -33.83 16.86
N THR A 70 -32.42 -34.89 16.40
CA THR A 70 -32.46 -36.21 17.01
C THR A 70 -31.15 -36.52 17.74
N SER A 71 -31.25 -37.19 18.89
CA SER A 71 -30.09 -37.62 19.68
C SER A 71 -29.51 -38.93 19.12
N LEU A 72 -28.85 -38.85 17.97
CA LEU A 72 -28.18 -39.99 17.32
C LEU A 72 -26.66 -39.83 17.39
N ASP A 73 -25.95 -40.96 17.40
CA ASP A 73 -24.49 -40.99 17.31
C ASP A 73 -24.12 -41.37 15.89
N VAL A 74 -23.34 -40.51 15.25
CA VAL A 74 -23.04 -40.60 13.83
C VAL A 74 -21.54 -40.47 13.60
N ALA A 75 -21.01 -41.28 12.69
CA ALA A 75 -19.64 -41.14 12.22
C ALA A 75 -19.60 -41.22 10.69
N LEU A 76 -18.80 -40.35 10.09
CA LEU A 76 -18.64 -40.26 8.65
C LEU A 76 -17.48 -41.14 8.19
N LEU A 77 -17.70 -41.91 7.13
CA LEU A 77 -16.65 -42.69 6.47
C LEU A 77 -16.19 -41.98 5.18
N PRO A 78 -14.92 -42.17 4.76
CA PRO A 78 -14.38 -41.43 3.63
C PRO A 78 -14.96 -41.90 2.28
N HIS A 79 -15.95 -41.16 1.76
CA HIS A 79 -16.54 -41.35 0.44
C HIS A 79 -15.87 -40.49 -0.66
N PRO A 80 -15.46 -41.03 -1.83
CA PRO A 80 -14.80 -40.26 -2.90
C PRO A 80 -15.58 -39.03 -3.39
N GLN A 81 -16.91 -39.09 -3.36
CA GLN A 81 -17.82 -38.00 -3.73
C GLN A 81 -18.28 -37.14 -2.54
N ALA A 82 -17.66 -37.29 -1.36
CA ALA A 82 -17.93 -36.46 -0.18
C ALA A 82 -16.71 -35.66 0.34
N PRO A 83 -15.96 -34.94 -0.52
CA PRO A 83 -14.77 -34.22 -0.09
C PRO A 83 -15.10 -33.03 0.85
N ILE A 84 -16.32 -32.51 0.83
CA ILE A 84 -16.72 -31.39 1.69
C ILE A 84 -16.94 -31.92 3.10
N MET A 85 -17.80 -32.92 3.28
CA MET A 85 -18.09 -33.46 4.62
C MET A 85 -16.86 -34.11 5.26
N GLN A 86 -16.01 -34.77 4.47
CA GLN A 86 -14.74 -35.30 4.99
C GLN A 86 -13.86 -34.21 5.60
N LYS A 87 -13.68 -33.08 4.92
CA LYS A 87 -12.88 -31.97 5.44
C LYS A 87 -13.55 -31.30 6.66
N ARG A 88 -14.89 -31.16 6.65
CA ARG A 88 -15.65 -30.47 7.73
C ARG A 88 -15.40 -31.14 9.07
N TYR A 89 -15.50 -32.47 9.06
CA TYR A 89 -15.39 -33.29 10.25
C TYR A 89 -13.99 -33.89 10.44
N GLY A 90 -13.03 -33.55 9.57
CA GLY A 90 -11.62 -33.95 9.71
C GLY A 90 -11.37 -35.43 9.43
N ILE A 91 -12.27 -36.06 8.68
CA ILE A 91 -12.29 -37.51 8.45
C ILE A 91 -11.04 -37.93 7.68
N GLN A 92 -10.39 -38.98 8.17
CA GLN A 92 -9.21 -39.56 7.53
C GLN A 92 -9.55 -40.16 6.17
N LYS A 93 -8.60 -40.11 5.23
CA LYS A 93 -8.81 -40.62 3.86
C LYS A 93 -8.93 -42.14 3.80
N ASN A 94 -8.30 -42.85 4.74
CA ASN A 94 -8.33 -44.29 4.82
C ASN A 94 -9.52 -44.74 5.69
N ILE A 95 -10.28 -45.72 5.22
CA ILE A 95 -11.49 -46.21 5.90
C ILE A 95 -11.15 -46.84 7.25
N ALA A 96 -10.05 -47.57 7.39
CA ALA A 96 -9.67 -48.22 8.65
C ALA A 96 -9.33 -47.19 9.74
N ASP A 97 -8.59 -46.15 9.38
CA ASP A 97 -8.25 -45.07 10.31
C ASP A 97 -9.49 -44.23 10.67
N ALA A 98 -10.35 -43.94 9.68
CA ALA A 98 -11.62 -43.25 9.94
C ALA A 98 -12.59 -44.07 10.82
N LEU A 99 -12.58 -45.40 10.69
CA LEU A 99 -13.33 -46.29 11.57
C LEU A 99 -12.76 -46.28 13.00
N THR A 100 -11.44 -46.21 13.13
CA THR A 100 -10.79 -46.09 14.44
C THR A 100 -11.22 -44.80 15.13
N ASP A 101 -11.24 -43.69 14.39
CA ASP A 101 -11.73 -42.39 14.87
C ASP A 101 -13.23 -42.44 15.23
N ALA A 102 -14.04 -43.13 14.41
CA ALA A 102 -15.48 -43.33 14.64
C ALA A 102 -15.80 -44.09 15.92
N LEU A 103 -14.89 -44.94 16.40
CA LEU A 103 -15.08 -45.73 17.62
C LEU A 103 -14.46 -45.07 18.86
N ASP A 104 -13.69 -43.99 18.69
CA ASP A 104 -13.09 -43.24 19.79
C ASP A 104 -14.13 -42.28 20.42
N GLU A 105 -14.50 -42.57 21.67
CA GLU A 105 -15.46 -41.74 22.43
C GLU A 105 -14.90 -40.35 22.75
N THR A 106 -13.57 -40.15 22.75
CA THR A 106 -12.95 -38.83 23.00
C THR A 106 -13.15 -37.85 21.84
N LEU A 107 -13.46 -38.37 20.65
CA LEU A 107 -13.74 -37.60 19.44
C LEU A 107 -15.24 -37.35 19.23
N ARG A 108 -16.09 -37.87 20.12
CA ARG A 108 -17.54 -37.69 20.09
C ARG A 108 -17.94 -36.39 20.75
N THR A 109 -18.69 -35.57 20.02
CA THR A 109 -19.15 -34.26 20.50
C THR A 109 -20.50 -33.90 19.88
N GLN A 110 -21.17 -32.89 20.42
CA GLN A 110 -22.41 -32.36 19.82
C GLN A 110 -22.07 -31.56 18.57
N ASP A 111 -22.82 -31.78 17.49
CA ASP A 111 -22.71 -30.99 16.27
C ASP A 111 -23.32 -29.61 16.52
N GLU A 112 -22.63 -28.57 16.06
CA GLU A 112 -23.15 -27.20 16.07
C GLU A 112 -23.44 -26.78 14.66
N LYS A 113 -24.53 -26.04 14.48
CA LYS A 113 -24.96 -25.59 13.15
C LYS A 113 -25.21 -24.10 13.11
N LEU A 114 -24.69 -23.47 12.07
CA LEU A 114 -25.13 -22.15 11.66
C LEU A 114 -26.52 -22.21 11.05
N LEU A 115 -27.47 -21.50 11.65
CA LEU A 115 -28.80 -21.27 11.10
C LEU A 115 -28.90 -19.86 10.54
N CYS A 116 -29.50 -19.72 9.37
CA CYS A 116 -29.89 -18.44 8.77
C CYS A 116 -31.41 -18.40 8.65
N ASN A 117 -32.06 -17.53 9.41
CA ASN A 117 -33.52 -17.43 9.50
C ASN A 117 -34.17 -18.82 9.74
N GLY A 118 -33.55 -19.65 10.57
CA GLY A 118 -33.99 -21.02 10.88
C GLY A 118 -33.56 -22.10 9.87
N THR A 119 -32.94 -21.74 8.75
CA THR A 119 -32.46 -22.70 7.74
C THR A 119 -30.97 -23.02 7.98
N PRO A 120 -30.56 -24.31 8.06
CA PRO A 120 -29.16 -24.66 8.24
C PRO A 120 -28.26 -24.26 7.07
N VAL A 121 -27.09 -23.70 7.37
CA VAL A 121 -26.05 -23.31 6.42
C VAL A 121 -24.94 -24.35 6.46
N TYR A 122 -24.63 -24.97 5.31
CA TYR A 122 -23.66 -26.08 5.28
C TYR A 122 -22.29 -25.68 4.75
N LYS A 123 -22.26 -24.74 3.82
CA LYS A 123 -21.03 -24.30 3.15
C LYS A 123 -20.75 -22.85 3.48
N ARG A 124 -21.71 -21.97 3.19
CA ARG A 124 -21.52 -20.53 3.35
C ARG A 124 -22.81 -19.74 3.20
N LEU A 125 -22.78 -18.55 3.76
CA LEU A 125 -23.69 -17.46 3.43
C LEU A 125 -22.88 -16.31 2.83
N SER A 126 -23.37 -15.70 1.76
CA SER A 126 -22.73 -14.53 1.18
C SER A 126 -23.69 -13.45 0.77
N LEU A 127 -23.28 -12.22 0.99
CA LEU A 127 -24.05 -11.01 0.81
C LEU A 127 -23.32 -10.13 -0.20
N GLY A 128 -24.02 -9.62 -1.22
CA GLY A 128 -23.44 -8.76 -2.23
C GLY A 128 -22.21 -9.36 -2.94
N ASN A 129 -21.26 -8.51 -3.31
CA ASN A 129 -20.05 -8.92 -4.00
C ASN A 129 -18.94 -9.25 -3.00
N VAL A 130 -18.77 -10.53 -2.68
CA VAL A 130 -17.66 -11.00 -1.82
C VAL A 130 -16.37 -11.30 -2.62
N GLN A 131 -16.31 -10.80 -3.86
CA GLN A 131 -15.14 -10.84 -4.73
C GLN A 131 -14.60 -12.27 -4.95
N ASN A 132 -13.27 -12.43 -5.02
CA ASN A 132 -12.61 -13.72 -5.23
C ASN A 132 -12.61 -14.62 -3.98
N LEU A 133 -13.10 -14.17 -2.82
CA LEU A 133 -13.20 -15.02 -1.62
C LEU A 133 -14.24 -16.13 -1.78
N HIS A 134 -15.08 -16.03 -2.80
CA HIS A 134 -16.05 -17.05 -3.16
C HIS A 134 -15.47 -18.35 -3.73
N ARG A 135 -14.18 -18.41 -4.10
CA ARG A 135 -13.68 -19.53 -4.90
C ARG A 135 -12.78 -20.48 -4.12
N THR A 136 -13.01 -21.77 -4.36
CA THR A 136 -12.27 -22.90 -3.79
C THR A 136 -11.01 -23.25 -4.58
N SER A 137 -10.79 -22.65 -5.76
CA SER A 137 -9.63 -22.91 -6.63
C SER A 137 -8.66 -21.71 -6.70
N THR A 138 -7.36 -22.01 -6.83
CA THR A 138 -6.30 -21.01 -7.00
C THR A 138 -6.34 -20.43 -8.42
N LEU A 139 -6.46 -19.11 -8.54
CA LEU A 139 -6.43 -18.39 -9.82
C LEU A 139 -5.00 -18.04 -10.21
N THR A 140 -4.72 -17.97 -11.51
CA THR A 140 -3.51 -17.30 -12.03
C THR A 140 -3.63 -15.78 -11.86
N LEU A 141 -2.50 -15.04 -11.77
CA LEU A 141 -2.51 -13.58 -11.60
C LEU A 141 -3.32 -12.89 -12.71
N TRP A 142 -3.16 -13.32 -13.96
CA TRP A 142 -3.91 -12.77 -15.08
C TRP A 142 -5.42 -12.96 -14.96
N GLN A 143 -5.86 -14.15 -14.53
CA GLN A 143 -7.28 -14.39 -14.28
C GLN A 143 -7.80 -13.59 -13.08
N ALA A 144 -7.01 -13.48 -12.01
CA ALA A 144 -7.36 -12.68 -10.85
C ALA A 144 -7.48 -11.18 -11.21
N LEU A 145 -6.57 -10.66 -12.03
CA LEU A 145 -6.58 -9.28 -12.52
C LEU A 145 -7.76 -9.01 -13.46
N ASN A 146 -8.03 -9.93 -14.41
CA ASN A 146 -9.15 -9.77 -15.33
C ASN A 146 -10.49 -9.80 -14.57
N ASN A 147 -10.61 -10.69 -13.58
CA ASN A 147 -11.77 -10.75 -12.70
C ASN A 147 -11.88 -9.51 -11.81
N PHE A 148 -10.77 -8.94 -11.34
CA PHE A 148 -10.78 -7.69 -10.59
C PHE A 148 -11.37 -6.55 -11.42
N ILE A 149 -10.93 -6.42 -12.67
CA ILE A 149 -11.42 -5.39 -13.59
C ILE A 149 -12.93 -5.58 -13.85
N ALA A 150 -13.36 -6.83 -14.08
CA ALA A 150 -14.78 -7.14 -14.24
C ALA A 150 -15.60 -6.82 -12.97
N ASN A 151 -15.13 -7.25 -11.80
CA ASN A 151 -15.79 -7.02 -10.51
C ASN A 151 -15.79 -5.55 -10.09
N LEU A 152 -14.93 -4.71 -10.67
CA LEU A 152 -14.88 -3.28 -10.40
C LEU A 152 -16.14 -2.56 -10.86
N HIS A 153 -16.73 -3.02 -11.96
CA HIS A 153 -17.98 -2.49 -12.48
C HIS A 153 -19.18 -2.83 -11.57
N ASP A 154 -19.13 -3.98 -10.90
CA ASP A 154 -20.25 -4.50 -10.09
C ASP A 154 -20.09 -4.18 -8.59
N LEU A 155 -19.11 -3.37 -8.21
CA LEU A 155 -18.82 -2.98 -6.84
C LEU A 155 -19.82 -1.93 -6.34
N HIS A 156 -20.92 -2.40 -5.73
CA HIS A 156 -21.95 -1.56 -5.13
C HIS A 156 -21.89 -1.67 -3.61
N TYR A 157 -21.96 -0.54 -2.91
CA TYR A 157 -21.96 -0.50 -1.45
C TYR A 157 -23.38 -0.38 -0.92
N GLN A 158 -23.63 -1.12 0.15
CA GLN A 158 -24.86 -1.04 0.91
C GLN A 158 -24.54 -0.83 2.39
N VAL A 159 -25.41 -0.10 3.08
CA VAL A 159 -25.32 0.10 4.53
C VAL A 159 -25.84 -1.14 5.23
N PHE A 160 -25.07 -1.65 6.18
CA PHE A 160 -25.46 -2.73 7.06
C PHE A 160 -25.37 -2.27 8.51
N THR A 161 -26.40 -2.61 9.26
CA THR A 161 -26.38 -2.57 10.73
C THR A 161 -26.18 -4.00 11.21
N LEU A 162 -25.07 -4.22 11.92
CA LEU A 162 -24.68 -5.52 12.45
C LEU A 162 -24.83 -5.49 13.97
N GLN A 163 -25.56 -6.45 14.52
CA GLN A 163 -25.71 -6.61 15.96
C GLN A 163 -25.18 -7.98 16.36
N THR A 164 -24.20 -8.01 17.28
CA THR A 164 -23.58 -9.25 17.77
C THR A 164 -24.32 -9.84 18.98
N ALA A 165 -23.94 -11.05 19.39
CA ALA A 165 -24.47 -11.71 20.59
C ALA A 165 -24.34 -10.85 21.87
N LYS A 166 -23.27 -10.06 22.00
CA LYS A 166 -23.08 -9.10 23.11
C LYS A 166 -23.76 -7.75 22.89
N GLU A 167 -24.79 -7.69 22.05
CA GLU A 167 -25.58 -6.50 21.71
C GLU A 167 -24.77 -5.31 21.18
N ARG A 168 -23.57 -5.56 20.65
CA ARG A 168 -22.76 -4.51 20.02
C ARG A 168 -23.33 -4.18 18.66
N VAL A 169 -23.77 -2.93 18.48
CA VAL A 169 -24.29 -2.42 17.22
C VAL A 169 -23.18 -1.73 16.41
N ILE A 170 -22.98 -2.18 15.19
CA ILE A 170 -21.97 -1.69 14.25
C ILE A 170 -22.69 -1.27 12.98
N GLN A 171 -22.57 0.01 12.61
CA GLN A 171 -23.02 0.52 11.32
C GLN A 171 -21.84 0.71 10.38
N THR A 172 -21.93 0.15 9.18
CA THR A 172 -20.86 0.24 8.17
C THR A 172 -21.44 0.14 6.76
N ALA A 173 -20.72 0.68 5.77
CA ALA A 173 -20.93 0.29 4.37
C ALA A 173 -20.04 -0.90 4.01
N ALA A 174 -20.55 -1.80 3.18
CA ALA A 174 -19.78 -2.89 2.62
C ALA A 174 -20.23 -3.20 1.20
N SER A 175 -19.30 -3.68 0.37
CA SER A 175 -19.62 -4.21 -0.95
C SER A 175 -20.18 -5.63 -0.87
N GLY A 176 -19.80 -6.36 0.17
CA GLY A 176 -20.28 -7.70 0.43
C GLY A 176 -19.77 -8.24 1.74
N MET A 177 -20.32 -9.38 2.13
CA MET A 177 -19.93 -10.07 3.36
C MET A 177 -19.97 -11.58 3.14
N LEU A 178 -18.92 -12.27 3.55
CA LEU A 178 -18.83 -13.73 3.52
C LEU A 178 -18.92 -14.23 4.97
N ILE A 179 -19.89 -15.11 5.24
CA ILE A 179 -20.13 -15.66 6.56
C ILE A 179 -19.99 -17.16 6.49
N LEU A 180 -19.15 -17.68 7.38
CA LEU A 180 -18.73 -19.07 7.43
C LEU A 180 -18.84 -19.54 8.89
N GLU A 181 -19.41 -20.73 9.09
CA GLU A 181 -19.25 -21.43 10.36
C GLU A 181 -17.80 -21.92 10.46
N ASP A 182 -17.41 -22.75 9.48
CA ASP A 182 -16.05 -23.21 9.29
C ASP A 182 -15.49 -22.71 7.95
N TYR A 183 -14.29 -22.13 7.99
CA TYR A 183 -13.57 -21.59 6.84
C TYR A 183 -12.43 -22.51 6.35
N THR A 184 -12.24 -23.70 6.92
CA THR A 184 -11.25 -24.71 6.46
C THR A 184 -11.37 -25.05 4.96
N PHE A 185 -12.55 -24.85 4.37
CA PHE A 185 -12.85 -25.09 2.96
C PHE A 185 -12.27 -24.07 1.99
N HIS A 186 -11.95 -22.88 2.46
CA HIS A 186 -11.58 -21.77 1.60
C HIS A 186 -10.05 -21.70 1.42
N ALA A 187 -9.59 -22.11 0.23
CA ALA A 187 -8.16 -22.15 -0.11
C ALA A 187 -7.44 -20.80 0.06
N THR A 188 -8.16 -19.68 -0.08
CA THR A 188 -7.64 -18.32 0.09
C THR A 188 -7.50 -17.89 1.56
N LEU A 189 -8.19 -18.59 2.48
CA LEU A 189 -8.25 -18.29 3.91
C LEU A 189 -7.60 -19.43 4.71
N LYS A 190 -6.33 -19.74 4.43
CA LYS A 190 -5.56 -20.69 5.25
C LYS A 190 -5.13 -20.02 6.54
N LEU A 191 -6.08 -19.96 7.45
CA LEU A 191 -5.94 -19.38 8.78
C LEU A 191 -5.29 -20.40 9.74
N ASN A 192 -4.74 -19.88 10.84
CA ASN A 192 -4.02 -20.67 11.84
C ASN A 192 -4.79 -21.97 12.17
N PRO A 193 -4.20 -23.17 11.99
CA PRO A 193 -4.89 -24.46 12.21
C PRO A 193 -5.42 -24.62 13.64
N ASN A 194 -4.95 -23.80 14.58
CA ASN A 194 -5.34 -23.87 15.98
C ASN A 194 -6.75 -23.30 16.27
N ASN A 195 -7.41 -22.61 15.33
CA ASN A 195 -8.70 -21.93 15.56
C ASN A 195 -9.86 -22.49 14.71
N THR A 196 -9.73 -23.69 14.18
CA THR A 196 -10.74 -24.32 13.33
C THR A 196 -11.29 -25.56 14.00
N TYR A 197 -12.41 -25.37 14.67
CA TYR A 197 -13.30 -26.42 15.18
C TYR A 197 -14.65 -25.75 15.41
N HIS A 198 -15.76 -26.50 15.42
CA HIS A 198 -17.09 -26.03 15.81
C HIS A 198 -17.01 -25.40 17.22
N ASP A 199 -16.69 -24.12 17.28
CA ASP A 199 -16.33 -23.39 18.51
C ASP A 199 -17.49 -22.56 19.04
N GLY A 200 -18.70 -22.84 18.56
CA GLY A 200 -19.90 -22.09 18.87
C GLY A 200 -20.00 -20.74 18.15
N LYS A 201 -19.12 -20.44 17.18
CA LYS A 201 -19.07 -19.12 16.55
C LYS A 201 -19.21 -19.17 15.03
N LEU A 202 -19.84 -18.14 14.51
CA LEU A 202 -19.79 -17.79 13.10
C LEU A 202 -18.69 -16.76 12.85
N ASN A 203 -18.11 -16.82 11.66
CA ASN A 203 -17.02 -15.98 11.21
C ASN A 203 -17.48 -15.16 10.00
N ALA A 204 -17.67 -13.86 10.21
CA ALA A 204 -18.12 -12.90 9.20
C ALA A 204 -16.94 -12.03 8.71
N PHE A 205 -16.66 -12.12 7.41
CA PHE A 205 -15.70 -11.28 6.69
C PHE A 205 -16.45 -10.18 5.94
N VAL A 206 -16.32 -8.94 6.41
CA VAL A 206 -16.99 -7.76 5.83
C VAL A 206 -16.05 -7.09 4.85
N ILE A 207 -16.41 -7.04 3.57
CA ILE A 207 -15.52 -6.56 2.50
C ILE A 207 -15.94 -5.15 2.09
N ALA A 208 -15.04 -4.19 2.30
CA ALA A 208 -15.26 -2.78 2.00
C ALA A 208 -13.97 -2.13 1.48
N PRO A 209 -13.63 -2.25 0.18
CA PRO A 209 -12.47 -1.57 -0.36
C PRO A 209 -12.63 -0.05 -0.25
N LEU A 210 -11.71 0.61 0.44
CA LEU A 210 -11.76 2.08 0.59
C LEU A 210 -11.16 2.82 -0.61
N SER A 211 -10.38 2.13 -1.45
CA SER A 211 -9.80 2.70 -2.66
C SER A 211 -9.42 1.63 -3.68
N LEU A 212 -9.34 2.03 -4.94
CA LEU A 212 -8.94 1.16 -6.05
C LEU A 212 -7.50 0.66 -5.88
N VAL A 213 -6.59 1.56 -5.49
CA VAL A 213 -5.17 1.22 -5.28
C VAL A 213 -5.01 0.26 -4.11
N SER A 214 -5.76 0.46 -3.02
CA SER A 214 -5.75 -0.49 -1.90
C SER A 214 -6.27 -1.85 -2.35
N TYR A 215 -7.38 -1.87 -3.10
CA TYR A 215 -7.96 -3.11 -3.58
C TYR A 215 -6.98 -3.88 -4.50
N LEU A 216 -6.31 -3.19 -5.43
CA LEU A 216 -5.31 -3.77 -6.32
C LEU A 216 -4.06 -4.25 -5.57
N TYR A 217 -3.55 -3.44 -4.65
CA TYR A 217 -2.41 -3.81 -3.81
C TYR A 217 -2.70 -5.11 -3.04
N HIS A 218 -3.86 -5.19 -2.39
CA HIS A 218 -4.23 -6.40 -1.65
C HIS A 218 -4.41 -7.60 -2.58
N LEU A 219 -4.92 -7.43 -3.80
CA LEU A 219 -4.97 -8.52 -4.78
C LEU A 219 -3.57 -9.05 -5.11
N ILE A 220 -2.61 -8.15 -5.35
CA ILE A 220 -1.22 -8.51 -5.63
C ILE A 220 -0.58 -9.21 -4.42
N VAL A 221 -0.82 -8.71 -3.21
CA VAL A 221 -0.34 -9.35 -1.96
C VAL A 221 -0.98 -10.73 -1.78
N ILE A 222 -2.30 -10.87 -2.02
CA ILE A 222 -3.00 -12.16 -1.96
C ILE A 222 -2.36 -13.15 -2.92
N PHE A 223 -2.02 -12.70 -4.13
CA PHE A 223 -1.35 -13.53 -5.12
C PHE A 223 0.09 -13.91 -4.73
N LEU A 224 0.90 -12.96 -4.25
CA LEU A 224 2.30 -13.23 -3.93
C LEU A 224 2.47 -14.08 -2.67
N TYR A 225 1.76 -13.73 -1.60
CA TYR A 225 1.92 -14.36 -0.29
C TYR A 225 0.99 -15.56 -0.08
N HIS A 226 0.01 -15.76 -0.98
CA HIS A 226 -0.97 -16.87 -1.03
C HIS A 226 -1.85 -17.05 0.22
N HIS A 227 -1.52 -16.46 1.38
CA HIS A 227 -2.16 -16.73 2.68
C HIS A 227 -2.15 -15.49 3.60
N PHE A 228 -3.22 -15.30 4.38
CA PHE A 228 -3.33 -14.26 5.43
C PHE A 228 -3.74 -14.89 6.75
N GLY A 229 -3.22 -14.37 7.86
CA GLY A 229 -3.74 -14.67 9.19
C GLY A 229 -4.87 -13.71 9.59
N ILE A 230 -5.76 -14.10 10.51
CA ILE A 230 -6.75 -13.20 11.14
C ILE A 230 -6.04 -12.00 11.81
N GLY A 231 -4.75 -12.14 12.16
CA GLY A 231 -3.89 -11.08 12.69
C GLY A 231 -3.42 -10.05 11.66
N SER A 232 -3.37 -10.41 10.38
CA SER A 232 -2.78 -9.61 9.29
C SER A 232 -3.76 -9.43 8.12
N LEU A 233 -5.05 -9.29 8.44
CA LEU A 233 -6.06 -9.08 7.41
C LEU A 233 -5.82 -7.75 6.67
N PRO A 234 -5.99 -7.74 5.35
CA PRO A 234 -6.08 -6.53 4.55
C PRO A 234 -7.00 -5.46 5.15
N GLN A 235 -6.61 -4.17 5.05
CA GLN A 235 -7.41 -3.06 5.61
C GLN A 235 -8.79 -2.89 4.95
N ASN A 236 -9.06 -3.57 3.83
CA ASN A 236 -10.37 -3.60 3.16
C ASN A 236 -11.28 -4.73 3.66
N ILE A 237 -10.84 -5.57 4.59
CA ILE A 237 -11.60 -6.69 5.13
C ILE A 237 -11.73 -6.52 6.65
N GLY A 238 -12.96 -6.32 7.12
CA GLY A 238 -13.32 -6.44 8.52
C GLY A 238 -13.56 -7.91 8.89
N PHE A 239 -13.24 -8.29 10.11
CA PHE A 239 -13.49 -9.64 10.63
C PHE A 239 -14.29 -9.57 11.93
N LEU A 240 -15.30 -10.41 12.03
CA LEU A 240 -16.17 -10.51 13.18
C LEU A 240 -16.44 -11.99 13.49
N SER A 241 -16.20 -12.40 14.73
CA SER A 241 -16.47 -13.75 15.22
C SER A 241 -17.33 -13.67 16.48
N THR A 242 -18.51 -14.28 16.43
CA THR A 242 -19.58 -14.21 17.45
C THR A 242 -20.48 -15.44 17.36
N SER A 243 -21.29 -15.73 18.38
CA SER A 243 -22.27 -16.84 18.38
C SER A 243 -23.58 -16.49 17.66
N SER A 244 -23.93 -15.19 17.63
CA SER A 244 -25.13 -14.66 17.00
C SER A 244 -24.84 -13.34 16.27
N LEU A 245 -25.39 -13.20 15.07
CA LEU A 245 -25.25 -12.00 14.25
C LEU A 245 -26.59 -11.67 13.57
N ARG A 246 -27.11 -10.49 13.87
CA ARG A 246 -28.28 -9.93 13.19
C ARG A 246 -27.82 -8.86 12.20
N ILE A 247 -28.26 -8.97 10.95
CA ILE A 247 -27.88 -8.09 9.85
C ILE A 247 -29.14 -7.42 9.31
N GLU A 248 -29.15 -6.10 9.35
CA GLU A 248 -30.22 -5.27 8.81
C GLU A 248 -29.68 -4.31 7.76
N SER A 249 -30.53 -3.95 6.80
CA SER A 249 -30.19 -2.96 5.78
C SER A 249 -31.43 -2.15 5.37
N PRO A 250 -31.29 -0.90 4.90
CA PRO A 250 -32.43 -0.10 4.43
C PRO A 250 -33.14 -0.67 3.20
N LYS A 251 -32.48 -1.54 2.43
CA LYS A 251 -33.05 -2.24 1.27
C LYS A 251 -33.04 -3.75 1.55
N PRO A 252 -33.95 -4.53 0.94
CA PRO A 252 -33.93 -5.98 1.02
C PRO A 252 -32.54 -6.52 0.67
N ILE A 253 -32.08 -7.47 1.47
CA ILE A 253 -30.75 -8.04 1.39
C ILE A 253 -30.80 -9.24 0.44
N GLU A 254 -30.17 -9.12 -0.72
CA GLU A 254 -29.94 -10.26 -1.61
C GLU A 254 -28.72 -11.06 -1.12
N PHE A 255 -28.90 -12.37 -0.95
CA PHE A 255 -27.86 -13.26 -0.45
C PHE A 255 -27.85 -14.61 -1.14
N LEU A 256 -26.71 -15.31 -1.08
CA LEU A 256 -26.60 -16.71 -1.49
C LEU A 256 -26.40 -17.56 -0.24
N LEU A 257 -27.29 -18.53 -0.05
CA LEU A 257 -27.16 -19.58 0.96
C LEU A 257 -26.79 -20.87 0.23
N ASP A 258 -25.58 -21.37 0.48
CA ASP A 258 -25.05 -22.55 -0.22
C ASP A 258 -25.22 -22.50 -1.75
N ASP A 259 -24.94 -21.34 -2.35
CA ASP A 259 -25.05 -21.05 -3.79
C ASP A 259 -26.49 -20.87 -4.34
N VAL A 260 -27.51 -20.87 -3.47
CA VAL A 260 -28.91 -20.56 -3.83
C VAL A 260 -29.24 -19.10 -3.50
N LYS A 261 -29.75 -18.35 -4.50
CA LYS A 261 -30.09 -16.93 -4.33
C LYS A 261 -31.42 -16.77 -3.58
N LEU A 262 -31.38 -16.00 -2.50
CA LEU A 262 -32.49 -15.68 -1.62
C LEU A 262 -32.53 -14.17 -1.32
N CYS A 263 -33.63 -13.70 -0.73
CA CYS A 263 -33.82 -12.31 -0.35
C CYS A 263 -34.57 -12.23 0.99
N ALA A 264 -34.14 -11.34 1.88
CA ALA A 264 -34.79 -11.08 3.16
C ALA A 264 -34.56 -9.63 3.61
N ASP A 265 -35.48 -9.07 4.40
CA ASP A 265 -35.30 -7.72 4.98
C ASP A 265 -34.29 -7.74 6.14
N VAL A 266 -34.29 -8.82 6.91
CA VAL A 266 -33.42 -9.04 8.06
C VAL A 266 -32.86 -10.46 8.00
N LEU A 267 -31.57 -10.60 8.31
CA LEU A 267 -30.93 -11.89 8.49
C LEU A 267 -30.57 -12.10 9.95
N GLU A 268 -31.08 -13.18 10.52
CA GLU A 268 -30.75 -13.65 11.85
C GLU A 268 -29.90 -14.92 11.72
N LEU A 269 -28.66 -14.81 12.20
CA LEU A 269 -27.67 -15.87 12.12
C LEU A 269 -27.31 -16.30 13.53
N ASN A 270 -27.52 -17.57 13.84
CA ASN A 270 -27.26 -18.11 15.18
C ASN A 270 -26.57 -19.47 15.05
N ILE A 271 -25.55 -19.70 15.87
CA ILE A 271 -25.00 -21.02 16.09
C ILE A 271 -25.84 -21.73 17.15
N VAL A 272 -26.32 -22.93 16.82
CA VAL A 272 -27.13 -23.75 17.73
C VAL A 272 -26.45 -25.09 17.95
N SER A 273 -26.26 -25.48 19.22
CA SER A 273 -25.85 -26.84 19.57
C SER A 273 -27.00 -27.81 19.32
N THR A 274 -26.74 -28.85 18.54
CA THR A 274 -27.73 -29.84 18.17
C THR A 274 -27.60 -31.09 19.05
N PRO A 275 -28.71 -31.81 19.32
CA PRO A 275 -28.65 -33.07 20.06
C PRO A 275 -27.92 -34.19 19.29
N LEU A 276 -27.65 -34.01 18.00
CA LEU A 276 -26.90 -34.96 17.17
C LEU A 276 -25.44 -35.00 17.61
N ARG A 277 -24.92 -36.20 17.89
CA ARG A 277 -23.53 -36.40 18.30
C ARG A 277 -22.74 -36.96 17.13
N VAL A 278 -21.66 -36.28 16.75
CA VAL A 278 -20.80 -36.65 15.63
C VAL A 278 -19.42 -37.05 16.14
N HIS A 279 -18.86 -38.11 15.58
CA HIS A 279 -17.46 -38.45 15.74
C HIS A 279 -16.61 -37.71 14.72
N PHE A 280 -15.72 -36.87 15.23
CA PHE A 280 -14.77 -36.12 14.43
C PHE A 280 -13.51 -36.94 14.19
N GLY A 281 -12.73 -36.55 13.19
CA GLY A 281 -11.41 -37.14 12.97
C GLY A 281 -10.40 -36.69 14.02
N THR A 282 -9.35 -37.49 14.19
CA THR A 282 -8.25 -37.24 15.15
C THR A 282 -7.56 -35.90 14.98
N SER A 283 -7.62 -35.28 13.79
CA SER A 283 -7.09 -33.93 13.55
C SER A 283 -7.71 -32.87 14.46
N TYR A 284 -8.91 -33.13 15.02
CA TYR A 284 -9.61 -32.21 15.91
C TYR A 284 -9.48 -32.53 17.41
N ARG A 285 -8.72 -33.56 17.78
CA ARG A 285 -8.63 -34.04 19.17
C ARG A 285 -8.23 -32.95 20.16
N GLU A 286 -7.24 -32.13 19.82
CA GLU A 286 -6.77 -31.05 20.69
C GLU A 286 -7.84 -29.96 20.87
N GLN A 287 -8.55 -29.55 19.81
CA GLN A 287 -9.61 -28.55 19.93
C GLN A 287 -10.81 -29.08 20.72
N ILE A 288 -11.18 -30.36 20.52
CA ILE A 288 -12.27 -31.00 21.27
C ILE A 288 -11.94 -31.04 22.77
N ALA A 289 -10.72 -31.43 23.13
CA ALA A 289 -10.26 -31.46 24.51
C ALA A 289 -10.31 -30.06 25.15
N GLN A 290 -9.81 -29.04 24.44
CA GLN A 290 -9.85 -27.64 24.91
C GLN A 290 -11.27 -27.12 25.10
N LYS A 291 -12.20 -27.45 24.20
CA LYS A 291 -13.61 -27.04 24.31
C LYS A 291 -14.29 -27.66 25.54
N ASN A 292 -14.00 -28.93 25.82
CA ASN A 292 -14.54 -29.62 26.99
C ASN A 292 -14.01 -29.03 28.31
N ASP A 293 -12.75 -28.62 28.35
CA ASP A 293 -12.14 -27.96 29.53
C ASP A 293 -12.64 -26.52 29.73
N THR A 294 -13.07 -25.84 28.67
CA THR A 294 -13.48 -24.42 28.69
C THR A 294 -15.00 -24.18 28.64
N ALA A 295 -15.82 -25.22 28.84
CA ALA A 295 -17.29 -25.16 28.80
C ALA A 295 -17.96 -24.12 29.74
N ASN A 296 -17.19 -23.47 30.62
CA ASN A 296 -17.63 -22.39 31.53
C ASN A 296 -16.98 -21.02 31.27
N ALA A 297 -16.24 -20.83 30.16
CA ALA A 297 -15.63 -19.54 29.82
C ALA A 297 -16.63 -18.64 29.08
N ASN A 298 -16.71 -17.37 29.49
CA ASN A 298 -17.50 -16.34 28.80
C ASN A 298 -17.23 -16.35 27.29
N GLU A 299 -18.29 -16.35 26.47
CA GLU A 299 -18.18 -16.31 25.01
C GLU A 299 -17.24 -15.18 24.57
N THR A 300 -16.13 -15.55 23.93
CA THR A 300 -15.11 -14.60 23.46
C THR A 300 -15.46 -14.12 22.05
N GLU A 301 -15.85 -12.86 21.91
CA GLU A 301 -16.06 -12.25 20.58
C GLU A 301 -14.76 -11.63 20.08
N THR A 302 -14.46 -11.83 18.79
CA THR A 302 -13.35 -11.14 18.11
C THR A 302 -13.92 -10.17 17.09
N ILE A 303 -13.65 -8.87 17.27
CA ILE A 303 -14.15 -7.82 16.38
C ILE A 303 -12.96 -7.00 15.88
N LYS A 304 -12.65 -7.10 14.58
CA LYS A 304 -11.58 -6.39 13.87
C LYS A 304 -12.16 -5.65 12.68
N ILE A 305 -12.79 -4.52 12.96
CA ILE A 305 -13.55 -3.72 11.97
C ILE A 305 -13.10 -2.24 11.93
N VAL A 306 -11.94 -1.94 12.51
CA VAL A 306 -11.45 -0.56 12.69
C VAL A 306 -11.35 0.18 11.35
N HIS A 307 -11.01 -0.53 10.28
CA HIS A 307 -10.81 0.05 8.96
C HIS A 307 -12.07 0.07 8.08
N LEU A 308 -13.22 -0.40 8.58
CA LEU A 308 -14.46 -0.36 7.82
C LEU A 308 -15.00 1.09 7.71
N PRO A 309 -15.64 1.45 6.58
CA PRO A 309 -16.10 2.81 6.35
C PRO A 309 -17.24 3.21 7.29
N LYS A 310 -17.10 4.38 7.90
CA LYS A 310 -18.07 5.00 8.81
C LYS A 310 -18.23 6.49 8.45
N GLY A 311 -19.35 7.09 8.85
CA GLY A 311 -19.58 8.54 8.70
C GLY A 311 -19.60 9.01 7.23
N GLU A 312 -18.88 10.08 6.91
CA GLU A 312 -18.87 10.65 5.55
C GLU A 312 -18.30 9.70 4.48
N ILE A 313 -17.31 8.87 4.84
CA ILE A 313 -16.72 7.89 3.91
C ILE A 313 -17.77 6.86 3.48
N GLN A 314 -18.65 6.46 4.40
CA GLN A 314 -19.77 5.58 4.10
C GLN A 314 -20.70 6.21 3.06
N ASN A 315 -21.10 7.48 3.24
CA ASN A 315 -21.96 8.19 2.28
C ASN A 315 -21.30 8.34 0.91
N LEU A 316 -20.00 8.67 0.88
CA LEU A 316 -19.23 8.78 -0.37
C LEU A 316 -19.19 7.47 -1.18
N LEU A 317 -19.06 6.33 -0.50
CA LEU A 317 -19.03 5.02 -1.16
C LEU A 317 -20.42 4.57 -1.66
N ILE A 318 -21.49 5.10 -1.07
CA ILE A 318 -22.87 4.82 -1.50
C ILE A 318 -23.25 5.68 -2.70
N GLU A 319 -22.89 6.97 -2.69
CA GLU A 319 -23.28 7.94 -3.72
C GLU A 319 -22.39 7.90 -4.97
N GLY A 320 -21.16 7.37 -4.86
CA GLY A 320 -20.17 7.48 -5.92
C GLY A 320 -19.26 6.27 -6.10
N ASN A 321 -18.43 6.34 -7.14
CA ASN A 321 -17.46 5.31 -7.43
C ASN A 321 -16.34 5.30 -6.38
N ILE A 322 -15.78 4.12 -6.13
CA ILE A 322 -14.62 3.94 -5.23
C ILE A 322 -13.49 4.89 -5.66
N PRO A 323 -12.95 5.70 -4.75
CA PRO A 323 -11.89 6.63 -5.10
C PRO A 323 -10.61 5.87 -5.47
N LEU A 324 -9.77 6.48 -6.33
CA LEU A 324 -8.49 5.89 -6.71
C LEU A 324 -7.58 5.71 -5.47
N PHE A 325 -7.55 6.70 -4.59
CA PHE A 325 -6.78 6.72 -3.35
C PHE A 325 -7.68 6.79 -2.11
N LYS A 326 -7.24 6.22 -0.98
CA LYS A 326 -7.97 6.26 0.28
C LYS A 326 -8.03 7.72 0.76
N ARG A 327 -9.24 8.24 0.92
CA ARG A 327 -9.45 9.58 1.50
C ARG A 327 -9.19 9.55 3.00
N ALA A 328 -8.70 10.67 3.53
CA ALA A 328 -8.51 10.87 4.96
C ALA A 328 -9.84 10.74 5.72
N SER A 329 -9.83 10.06 6.87
CA SER A 329 -10.95 10.09 7.82
C SER A 329 -10.96 11.41 8.59
N ASP A 330 -12.06 11.72 9.28
CA ASP A 330 -12.14 12.91 10.15
C ASP A 330 -11.07 12.91 11.26
N GLU A 331 -10.73 11.72 11.76
CA GLU A 331 -9.69 11.50 12.77
C GLU A 331 -8.29 11.75 12.18
N ASP A 332 -8.00 11.13 11.01
CA ASP A 332 -6.74 11.35 10.27
C ASP A 332 -6.55 12.84 9.97
N MET A 333 -7.62 13.53 9.57
CA MET A 333 -7.61 14.97 9.30
C MET A 333 -7.31 15.77 10.55
N LYS A 334 -7.94 15.46 11.68
CA LYS A 334 -7.76 16.21 12.93
C LYS A 334 -6.32 16.12 13.42
N ASP A 335 -5.76 14.92 13.50
CA ASP A 335 -4.41 14.70 14.01
C ASP A 335 -3.35 15.34 13.11
N THR A 336 -3.51 15.17 11.79
CA THR A 336 -2.62 15.79 10.80
C THR A 336 -2.65 17.31 10.89
N LEU A 337 -3.82 17.93 11.09
CA LEU A 337 -3.94 19.38 11.21
C LEU A 337 -3.30 19.93 12.48
N ILE A 338 -3.41 19.21 13.60
CA ILE A 338 -2.76 19.60 14.85
C ILE A 338 -1.24 19.60 14.63
N ALA A 339 -0.68 18.52 14.09
CA ALA A 339 0.74 18.41 13.77
C ALA A 339 1.22 19.50 12.80
N ILE A 340 0.44 19.78 11.75
CA ILE A 340 0.74 20.83 10.76
C ILE A 340 0.73 22.23 11.41
N LYS A 341 -0.22 22.51 12.30
CA LYS A 341 -0.30 23.79 12.97
C LYS A 341 0.89 24.03 13.90
N GLU A 342 1.38 22.99 14.57
CA GLU A 342 2.61 23.07 15.36
C GLU A 342 3.85 23.27 14.46
N ALA A 343 3.93 22.53 13.36
CA ALA A 343 5.00 22.66 12.35
C ALA A 343 5.07 24.04 11.67
N SER A 344 3.96 24.80 11.66
CA SER A 344 3.90 26.14 11.06
C SER A 344 4.58 27.24 11.89
N LYS A 345 4.93 26.98 13.15
CA LYS A 345 5.43 28.01 14.09
C LYS A 345 6.96 28.01 14.15
N PRO A 346 7.59 29.21 14.26
CA PRO A 346 9.04 29.29 14.41
C PRO A 346 9.40 28.93 15.86
N THR A 347 10.01 27.76 16.07
CA THR A 347 10.49 27.33 17.38
C THR A 347 11.98 27.59 17.52
N ALA A 348 12.48 27.67 18.76
CA ALA A 348 13.92 27.78 19.01
C ALA A 348 14.69 26.59 18.40
N ILE A 349 14.11 25.38 18.47
CA ILE A 349 14.69 24.17 17.86
C ILE A 349 14.81 24.34 16.34
N PHE A 350 13.76 24.84 15.68
CA PHE A 350 13.78 25.10 14.24
C PHE A 350 14.91 26.05 13.85
N ILE A 351 15.06 27.17 14.56
CA ILE A 351 16.10 28.16 14.25
C ILE A 351 17.50 27.57 14.48
N THR A 352 17.72 26.89 15.61
CA THR A 352 19.01 26.26 15.92
C THR A 352 19.40 25.22 14.86
N LEU A 353 18.49 24.33 14.49
CA LEU A 353 18.73 23.34 13.46
C LEU A 353 19.00 23.99 12.09
N MET A 354 18.29 25.07 11.76
CA MET A 354 18.52 25.80 10.51
C MET A 354 19.90 26.45 10.45
N VAL A 355 20.35 27.07 11.55
CA VAL A 355 21.69 27.66 11.64
C VAL A 355 22.76 26.58 11.52
N LEU A 356 22.67 25.51 12.31
CA LEU A 356 23.64 24.40 12.28
C LEU A 356 23.68 23.72 10.90
N SER A 357 22.51 23.45 10.31
CA SER A 357 22.38 22.88 8.97
C SER A 357 23.04 23.78 7.93
N THR A 358 22.82 25.09 7.98
CA THR A 358 23.41 26.03 7.02
C THR A 358 24.93 26.16 7.17
N MET A 359 25.44 26.20 8.40
CA MET A 359 26.88 26.22 8.65
C MET A 359 27.55 24.92 8.17
N LEU A 360 26.91 23.77 8.39
CA LEU A 360 27.39 22.49 7.89
C LEU A 360 27.33 22.42 6.35
N ALA A 361 26.28 22.95 5.73
CA ALA A 361 26.18 23.04 4.27
C ALA A 361 27.29 23.93 3.71
N THR A 362 27.52 25.10 4.31
CA THR A 362 28.54 26.07 3.87
C THR A 362 29.94 25.47 3.97
N THR A 363 30.27 24.80 5.08
CA THR A 363 31.56 24.08 5.22
C THR A 363 31.69 22.93 4.22
N GLY A 364 30.62 22.15 4.00
CA GLY A 364 30.61 21.09 2.98
C GLY A 364 30.81 21.62 1.56
N ILE A 365 30.22 22.79 1.24
CA ILE A 365 30.39 23.47 -0.04
C ILE A 365 31.84 23.90 -0.25
N PHE A 366 32.47 24.53 0.75
CA PHE A 366 33.89 24.92 0.66
C PHE A 366 34.84 23.72 0.61
N GLN A 367 34.49 22.61 1.26
CA GLN A 367 35.24 21.36 1.18
C GLN A 367 34.99 20.58 -0.13
N ASN A 368 34.08 21.04 -0.98
CA ASN A 368 33.58 20.29 -2.14
C ASN A 368 33.08 18.87 -1.78
N SER A 369 32.50 18.69 -0.59
CA SER A 369 32.08 17.38 -0.05
C SER A 369 30.57 17.19 -0.16
N ILE A 370 30.14 16.37 -1.13
CA ILE A 370 28.73 16.00 -1.32
C ILE A 370 28.16 15.35 -0.05
N ALA A 371 28.93 14.49 0.63
CA ALA A 371 28.48 13.79 1.84
C ALA A 371 28.15 14.76 2.99
N THR A 372 28.98 15.78 3.21
CA THR A 372 28.74 16.80 4.24
C THR A 372 27.51 17.64 3.90
N VAL A 373 27.35 17.99 2.61
CA VAL A 373 26.19 18.73 2.12
C VAL A 373 24.89 17.92 2.30
N ILE A 374 24.91 16.61 2.02
CA ILE A 374 23.78 15.71 2.29
C ILE A 374 23.49 15.67 3.79
N GLY A 375 24.50 15.54 4.65
CA GLY A 375 24.34 15.57 6.10
C GLY A 375 23.64 16.82 6.60
N ALA A 376 23.98 17.99 6.03
CA ALA A 376 23.29 19.25 6.31
C ALA A 376 21.82 19.23 5.88
N MET A 377 21.50 18.67 4.70
CA MET A 377 20.12 18.51 4.24
C MET A 377 19.28 17.68 5.22
N ILE A 378 19.84 16.61 5.82
CA ILE A 378 19.12 15.77 6.79
C ILE A 378 18.72 16.57 8.04
N LEU A 379 19.60 17.44 8.52
CA LEU A 379 19.39 18.25 9.72
C LEU A 379 18.34 19.36 9.52
N ALA A 380 18.11 19.77 8.28
CA ALA A 380 17.34 20.95 7.94
C ALA A 380 15.84 20.80 8.22
N PRO A 381 15.23 21.69 9.02
CA PRO A 381 13.81 21.57 9.38
C PRO A 381 12.86 22.28 8.40
N LEU A 382 13.35 22.79 7.26
CA LEU A 382 12.57 23.63 6.32
C LEU A 382 11.36 22.94 5.73
N MET A 383 11.35 21.61 5.66
CA MET A 383 10.24 20.88 5.05
C MET A 383 8.92 21.05 5.83
N SER A 384 8.99 21.02 7.15
CA SER A 384 7.82 21.12 8.03
C SER A 384 6.97 22.37 7.78
N PRO A 385 7.52 23.61 7.79
CA PRO A 385 6.74 24.80 7.48
C PRO A 385 6.26 24.88 6.02
N ILE A 386 6.94 24.23 5.06
CA ILE A 386 6.51 24.17 3.64
C ILE A 386 5.28 23.28 3.48
N ILE A 387 5.28 22.11 4.13
CA ILE A 387 4.12 21.22 4.15
C ILE A 387 2.95 21.91 4.86
N ALA A 388 3.21 22.62 5.96
CA ALA A 388 2.20 23.41 6.64
C ALA A 388 1.64 24.55 5.78
N LEU A 389 2.51 25.26 5.04
CA LEU A 389 2.10 26.28 4.07
C LEU A 389 1.17 25.69 3.01
N SER A 390 1.55 24.55 2.45
CA SER A 390 0.78 23.83 1.43
C SER A 390 -0.62 23.48 1.95
N MET A 391 -0.72 22.92 3.16
CA MET A 391 -2.01 22.62 3.76
C MET A 391 -2.84 23.88 4.04
N GLY A 392 -2.22 24.93 4.55
CA GLY A 392 -2.86 26.24 4.77
C GLY A 392 -3.43 26.83 3.48
N ILE A 393 -2.70 26.75 2.37
CA ILE A 393 -3.12 27.20 1.03
C ILE A 393 -4.37 26.43 0.57
N VAL A 394 -4.36 25.11 0.67
CA VAL A 394 -5.47 24.27 0.18
C VAL A 394 -6.72 24.42 1.03
N ARG A 395 -6.57 24.62 2.35
CA ARG A 395 -7.69 24.86 3.28
C ARG A 395 -8.13 26.32 3.35
N ASN A 396 -7.38 27.23 2.71
CA ASN A 396 -7.57 28.68 2.79
C ASN A 396 -7.57 29.21 4.24
N GLU A 397 -6.64 28.71 5.06
CA GLU A 397 -6.54 29.02 6.48
C GLU A 397 -5.41 30.03 6.73
N GLY A 398 -5.77 31.33 6.75
CA GLY A 398 -4.81 32.44 6.76
C GLY A 398 -3.85 32.45 7.95
N THR A 399 -4.26 31.91 9.10
CA THR A 399 -3.39 31.81 10.30
C THR A 399 -2.22 30.86 10.08
N ILE A 400 -2.46 29.68 9.48
CA ILE A 400 -1.41 28.72 9.12
C ILE A 400 -0.53 29.30 8.01
N ILE A 401 -1.13 29.90 6.98
CA ILE A 401 -0.38 30.53 5.88
C ILE A 401 0.60 31.58 6.43
N ASN A 402 0.13 32.52 7.24
CA ASN A 402 0.96 33.60 7.76
C ASN A 402 2.04 33.09 8.72
N SER A 403 1.70 32.12 9.58
CA SER A 403 2.68 31.49 10.47
C SER A 403 3.77 30.77 9.68
N SER A 404 3.41 29.96 8.69
CA SER A 404 4.36 29.25 7.84
C SER A 404 5.25 30.21 7.04
N ILE A 405 4.68 31.27 6.45
CA ILE A 405 5.47 32.29 5.72
C ILE A 405 6.46 32.97 6.67
N THR A 406 6.03 33.32 7.89
CA THR A 406 6.91 33.92 8.88
C THR A 406 8.04 32.98 9.28
N THR A 407 7.73 31.70 9.52
CA THR A 407 8.72 30.66 9.85
C THR A 407 9.72 30.46 8.71
N LEU A 408 9.25 30.42 7.46
CA LEU A 408 10.11 30.34 6.28
C LEU A 408 11.01 31.56 6.16
N ALA A 409 10.46 32.77 6.33
CA ALA A 409 11.24 34.01 6.26
C ALA A 409 12.35 34.06 7.33
N VAL A 410 12.05 33.63 8.56
CA VAL A 410 13.04 33.51 9.64
C VAL A 410 14.11 32.45 9.33
N GLY A 411 13.70 31.29 8.80
CA GLY A 411 14.63 30.23 8.38
C GLY A 411 15.53 30.67 7.22
N ILE A 412 14.97 31.31 6.20
CA ILE A 412 15.68 31.85 5.05
C ILE A 412 16.66 32.95 5.50
N GLY A 413 16.17 33.90 6.30
CA GLY A 413 16.99 35.01 6.80
C GLY A 413 18.15 34.53 7.67
N SER A 414 17.91 33.58 8.57
CA SER A 414 19.00 33.00 9.40
C SER A 414 20.02 32.26 8.54
N ALA A 415 19.58 31.45 7.57
CA ALA A 415 20.49 30.74 6.68
C ALA A 415 21.39 31.71 5.89
N LEU A 416 20.80 32.71 5.24
CA LEU A 416 21.54 33.71 4.47
C LEU A 416 22.52 34.48 5.34
N LEU A 417 22.09 34.89 6.54
CA LEU A 417 22.93 35.62 7.49
C LEU A 417 24.17 34.80 7.88
N PHE A 418 23.97 33.56 8.33
CA PHE A 418 25.07 32.74 8.85
C PHE A 418 26.00 32.21 7.76
N SER A 419 25.48 31.83 6.58
CA SER A 419 26.34 31.44 5.44
C SER A 419 27.13 32.61 4.87
N SER A 420 26.52 33.81 4.77
CA SER A 420 27.24 35.02 4.37
C SER A 420 28.31 35.41 5.39
N PHE A 421 27.99 35.33 6.69
CA PHE A 421 28.98 35.56 7.75
C PHE A 421 30.15 34.57 7.67
N MET A 422 29.89 33.29 7.39
CA MET A 422 30.94 32.30 7.18
C MET A 422 31.80 32.61 5.94
N ALA A 423 31.19 33.00 4.82
CA ALA A 423 31.93 33.37 3.61
C ALA A 423 32.81 34.62 3.80
N LEU A 424 32.34 35.59 4.59
CA LEU A 424 33.14 36.77 4.95
C LEU A 424 34.32 36.45 5.87
N THR A 425 34.14 35.50 6.80
CA THR A 425 35.21 35.10 7.74
C THR A 425 36.19 34.09 7.16
N MET A 426 35.76 33.33 6.15
CA MET A 426 36.58 32.38 5.38
C MET A 426 36.70 32.89 3.93
N PRO A 427 37.64 33.80 3.62
CA PRO A 427 37.79 34.40 2.29
C PRO A 427 38.43 33.41 1.30
N LEU A 428 37.73 32.32 1.03
CA LEU A 428 38.07 31.31 0.03
C LEU A 428 37.20 31.53 -1.19
N GLU A 429 37.62 32.40 -2.12
CA GLU A 429 36.91 32.67 -3.39
C GLU A 429 37.17 31.55 -4.41
N ILE A 430 36.79 30.33 -4.08
CA ILE A 430 36.96 29.16 -4.92
C ILE A 430 35.58 28.65 -5.35
N HIS A 431 35.30 28.71 -6.65
CA HIS A 431 34.11 28.07 -7.21
C HIS A 431 34.28 26.55 -7.20
N THR A 432 33.80 25.91 -6.13
CA THR A 432 33.76 24.44 -6.04
C THR A 432 32.66 23.86 -6.93
N ASP A 433 32.74 22.57 -7.26
CA ASP A 433 31.70 21.89 -8.04
C ASP A 433 30.33 21.96 -7.34
N GLN A 434 30.32 22.01 -6.00
CA GLN A 434 29.09 22.23 -5.23
C GLN A 434 28.47 23.62 -5.44
N ILE A 435 29.27 24.65 -5.70
CA ILE A 435 28.75 25.98 -6.03
C ILE A 435 28.27 26.01 -7.47
N THR A 436 29.13 25.61 -8.42
CA THR A 436 28.85 25.74 -9.85
C THR A 436 27.64 24.92 -10.31
N SER A 437 27.42 23.73 -9.72
CA SER A 437 26.23 22.90 -9.98
C SER A 437 24.91 23.54 -9.56
N ARG A 438 24.92 24.61 -8.75
CA ARG A 438 23.73 25.32 -8.25
C ARG A 438 23.49 26.66 -8.91
N LEU A 439 24.38 27.09 -9.81
CA LEU A 439 24.26 28.36 -10.54
C LEU A 439 23.33 28.28 -11.75
N ASN A 440 23.19 27.08 -12.32
CA ASN A 440 22.46 26.85 -13.56
C ASN A 440 21.23 25.98 -13.30
N PRO A 441 20.18 26.52 -12.63
CA PRO A 441 18.96 25.77 -12.40
C PRO A 441 18.33 25.34 -13.72
N ASN A 442 17.74 24.14 -13.73
CA ASN A 442 17.12 23.56 -14.90
C ASN A 442 15.80 22.85 -14.57
N LEU A 443 15.13 22.33 -15.61
CA LEU A 443 13.82 21.69 -15.46
C LEU A 443 13.86 20.38 -14.65
N LEU A 444 15.00 19.69 -14.61
CA LEU A 444 15.15 18.46 -13.82
C LEU A 444 15.10 18.76 -12.32
N ASP A 445 15.63 19.90 -11.89
CA ASP A 445 15.55 20.35 -10.49
C ASP A 445 14.08 20.54 -10.07
N LEU A 446 13.25 21.10 -10.95
CA LEU A 446 11.81 21.24 -10.72
C LEU A 446 11.11 19.88 -10.60
N ILE A 447 11.47 18.88 -11.42
CA ILE A 447 10.91 17.53 -11.31
C ILE A 447 11.25 16.93 -9.94
N VAL A 448 12.49 17.06 -9.49
CA VAL A 448 12.91 16.60 -8.15
C VAL A 448 12.09 17.31 -7.07
N ALA A 449 11.93 18.63 -7.16
CA ALA A 449 11.11 19.40 -6.23
C ALA A 449 9.65 18.92 -6.16
N ILE A 450 9.02 18.65 -7.32
CA ILE A 450 7.65 18.13 -7.37
C ILE A 450 7.57 16.75 -6.69
N LEU A 451 8.47 15.83 -7.02
CA LEU A 451 8.49 14.49 -6.42
C LEU A 451 8.73 14.55 -4.90
N SER A 452 9.64 15.40 -4.45
CA SER A 452 9.89 15.64 -3.01
C SER A 452 8.65 16.23 -2.31
N GLY A 453 7.92 17.15 -2.94
CA GLY A 453 6.67 17.70 -2.40
C GLY A 453 5.56 16.66 -2.29
N MET A 454 5.41 15.79 -3.29
CA MET A 454 4.46 14.67 -3.24
C MET A 454 4.81 13.69 -2.11
N ALA A 455 6.08 13.27 -2.03
CA ALA A 455 6.55 12.37 -0.98
C ALA A 455 6.36 12.97 0.41
N GLY A 456 6.66 14.26 0.56
CA GLY A 456 6.48 15.00 1.80
C GLY A 456 5.06 15.08 2.30
N ALA A 457 4.13 15.51 1.43
CA ALA A 457 2.72 15.58 1.78
C ALA A 457 2.15 14.19 2.09
N TYR A 458 2.54 13.17 1.32
CA TYR A 458 2.11 11.79 1.56
C TYR A 458 2.62 11.26 2.91
N ALA A 459 3.88 11.51 3.25
CA ALA A 459 4.47 11.11 4.52
C ALA A 459 3.78 11.77 5.71
N HIS A 460 3.51 13.08 5.64
CA HIS A 460 2.80 13.80 6.70
C HIS A 460 1.31 13.43 6.82
N ALA A 461 0.71 12.93 5.74
CA ALA A 461 -0.68 12.46 5.74
C ALA A 461 -0.87 11.05 6.31
N LYS A 462 0.21 10.29 6.55
CA LYS A 462 0.17 8.90 7.02
C LYS A 462 1.16 8.69 8.15
N GLU A 463 0.67 8.55 9.38
CA GLU A 463 1.49 8.44 10.59
C GLU A 463 2.53 7.29 10.52
N GLU A 464 2.13 6.14 9.97
CA GLU A 464 3.03 4.99 9.75
C GLU A 464 4.21 5.33 8.84
N VAL A 465 3.95 6.15 7.81
CA VAL A 465 4.93 6.57 6.81
C VAL A 465 5.81 7.70 7.36
N ALA A 466 5.23 8.64 8.13
CA ALA A 466 5.97 9.69 8.82
C ALA A 466 7.07 9.14 9.75
N LYS A 467 6.77 8.07 10.50
CA LYS A 467 7.73 7.39 11.39
C LYS A 467 8.88 6.74 10.62
N SER A 468 8.63 6.21 9.43
CA SER A 468 9.65 5.59 8.57
C SER A 468 10.46 6.60 7.77
N LEU A 469 9.86 7.70 7.31
CA LEU A 469 10.55 8.74 6.54
C LEU A 469 11.37 9.71 7.39
N ALA A 470 11.19 9.73 8.72
CA ALA A 470 12.11 10.42 9.63
C ALA A 470 13.58 9.97 9.44
N GLY A 471 13.82 8.76 8.89
CA GLY A 471 15.14 8.27 8.53
C GLY A 471 15.58 8.51 7.07
N VAL A 472 14.69 8.92 6.17
CA VAL A 472 14.99 9.16 4.74
C VAL A 472 14.89 10.65 4.48
N ALA A 473 16.04 11.32 4.47
CA ALA A 473 16.16 12.76 4.31
C ALA A 473 15.48 13.27 3.03
N ILE A 474 14.35 13.97 3.19
CA ILE A 474 13.57 14.53 2.06
C ILE A 474 14.00 15.97 1.73
N ALA A 475 14.73 16.65 2.62
CA ALA A 475 15.14 18.05 2.48
C ALA A 475 16.35 18.26 1.54
N VAL A 476 16.47 17.44 0.50
CA VAL A 476 17.61 17.37 -0.43
C VAL A 476 17.77 18.65 -1.26
N ALA A 477 16.69 19.40 -1.49
CA ALA A 477 16.69 20.40 -2.56
C ALA A 477 16.82 21.88 -2.11
N LEU A 478 16.76 22.20 -0.81
CA LEU A 478 16.53 23.59 -0.36
C LEU A 478 17.70 24.25 0.35
N VAL A 479 18.34 23.57 1.32
CA VAL A 479 19.40 24.22 2.12
C VAL A 479 20.64 24.54 1.29
N PRO A 480 21.16 23.65 0.44
CA PRO A 480 22.42 23.95 -0.23
C PRO A 480 22.34 25.10 -1.23
N PRO A 481 21.29 25.25 -2.06
CA PRO A 481 21.12 26.47 -2.86
C PRO A 481 21.09 27.74 -2.00
N LEU A 482 20.40 27.69 -0.85
CA LEU A 482 20.32 28.82 0.07
C LEU A 482 21.66 29.16 0.74
N ALA A 483 22.46 28.15 1.09
CA ALA A 483 23.82 28.33 1.59
C ALA A 483 24.74 28.93 0.51
N VAL A 484 24.66 28.45 -0.74
CA VAL A 484 25.39 29.04 -1.88
C VAL A 484 24.95 30.49 -2.11
N THR A 485 23.66 30.81 -1.98
CA THR A 485 23.19 32.20 -2.08
C THR A 485 23.84 33.08 -1.03
N GLY A 486 23.89 32.63 0.23
CA GLY A 486 24.55 33.41 1.28
C GLY A 486 26.06 33.51 1.09
N VAL A 487 26.73 32.47 0.57
CA VAL A 487 28.14 32.56 0.13
C VAL A 487 28.31 33.64 -0.93
N GLY A 488 27.45 33.66 -1.97
CA GLY A 488 27.44 34.70 -2.99
C GLY A 488 27.22 36.11 -2.43
N ILE A 489 26.33 36.26 -1.43
CA ILE A 489 26.15 37.54 -0.69
C ILE A 489 27.45 37.93 0.02
N GLY A 490 28.14 36.98 0.66
CA GLY A 490 29.43 37.22 1.31
C GLY A 490 30.53 37.65 0.33
N TRP A 491 30.53 37.09 -0.89
CA TRP A 491 31.46 37.45 -1.96
C TRP A 491 31.06 38.68 -2.78
N MET A 492 29.83 39.19 -2.59
CA MET A 492 29.22 40.20 -3.47
C MET A 492 29.15 39.76 -4.94
N ASP A 493 29.04 38.45 -5.19
CA ASP A 493 28.94 37.86 -6.52
C ASP A 493 27.47 37.71 -6.94
N TRP A 494 27.03 38.58 -7.85
CA TRP A 494 25.64 38.62 -8.32
C TRP A 494 25.23 37.37 -9.10
N GLU A 495 26.16 36.75 -9.83
CA GLU A 495 25.87 35.52 -10.59
C GLU A 495 25.58 34.37 -9.62
N VAL A 496 26.41 34.25 -8.56
CA VAL A 496 26.22 33.25 -7.51
C VAL A 496 24.92 33.45 -6.74
N ILE A 497 24.60 34.70 -6.39
CA ILE A 497 23.34 35.04 -5.71
C ILE A 497 22.14 34.67 -6.58
N TYR A 498 22.09 35.14 -7.82
CA TYR A 498 20.93 34.99 -8.68
C TYR A 498 20.65 33.52 -9.02
N GLY A 499 21.66 32.78 -9.50
CA GLY A 499 21.48 31.40 -9.95
C GLY A 499 21.02 30.47 -8.81
N SER A 500 21.71 30.54 -7.68
CA SER A 500 21.40 29.69 -6.52
C SER A 500 20.08 30.07 -5.83
N PHE A 501 19.74 31.35 -5.76
CA PHE A 501 18.48 31.79 -5.17
C PHE A 501 17.28 31.45 -6.06
N LEU A 502 17.44 31.55 -7.38
CA LEU A 502 16.43 31.12 -8.34
C LEU A 502 16.17 29.60 -8.25
N LEU A 503 17.21 28.79 -8.09
CA LEU A 503 17.10 27.35 -7.82
C LEU A 503 16.31 27.10 -6.52
N PHE A 504 16.65 27.81 -5.44
CA PHE A 504 15.92 27.74 -4.17
C PHE A 504 14.43 28.07 -4.33
N LEU A 505 14.09 29.19 -4.97
CA LEU A 505 12.71 29.62 -5.17
C LEU A 505 11.90 28.61 -5.99
N THR A 506 12.49 28.11 -7.08
CA THR A 506 11.86 27.08 -7.91
C THR A 506 11.53 25.85 -7.09
N ASN A 507 12.49 25.38 -6.29
CA ASN A 507 12.29 24.20 -5.45
C ASN A 507 11.22 24.45 -4.38
N LEU A 508 11.23 25.61 -3.73
CA LEU A 508 10.24 25.99 -2.72
C LEU A 508 8.82 25.97 -3.29
N PHE A 509 8.58 26.63 -4.42
CA PHE A 509 7.25 26.68 -5.04
C PHE A 509 6.84 25.35 -5.69
N GLY A 510 7.78 24.63 -6.30
CA GLY A 510 7.54 23.28 -6.84
C GLY A 510 7.08 22.31 -5.75
N VAL A 511 7.81 22.25 -4.63
CA VAL A 511 7.44 21.45 -3.46
C VAL A 511 6.07 21.88 -2.91
N THR A 512 5.85 23.19 -2.73
CA THR A 512 4.59 23.72 -2.16
C THR A 512 3.38 23.38 -3.03
N LEU A 513 3.49 23.53 -4.35
CA LEU A 513 2.41 23.22 -5.28
C LEU A 513 2.14 21.71 -5.34
N ALA A 514 3.18 20.88 -5.43
CA ALA A 514 3.04 19.43 -5.49
C ALA A 514 2.46 18.85 -4.19
N ALA A 515 2.90 19.36 -3.03
CA ALA A 515 2.32 19.01 -1.74
C ALA A 515 0.84 19.44 -1.65
N SER A 516 0.51 20.63 -2.14
CA SER A 516 -0.88 21.14 -2.19
C SER A 516 -1.79 20.22 -3.02
N ILE A 517 -1.35 19.80 -4.21
CA ILE A 517 -2.09 18.87 -5.07
C ILE A 517 -2.25 17.51 -4.36
N THR A 518 -1.20 17.02 -3.71
CA THR A 518 -1.22 15.75 -2.99
C THR A 518 -2.25 15.74 -1.86
N PHE A 519 -2.33 16.81 -1.06
CA PHE A 519 -3.34 16.93 0.00
C PHE A 519 -4.78 16.93 -0.52
N ILE A 520 -5.02 17.50 -1.70
CA ILE A 520 -6.35 17.47 -2.36
C ILE A 520 -6.70 16.05 -2.78
N VAL A 521 -5.76 15.35 -3.41
CA VAL A 521 -5.94 13.96 -3.86
C VAL A 521 -6.23 13.05 -2.67
N LEU A 522 -5.56 13.28 -1.54
CA LEU A 522 -5.77 12.53 -0.29
C LEU A 522 -7.03 12.95 0.49
N GLY A 523 -7.75 13.99 0.06
CA GLY A 523 -9.02 14.40 0.66
C GLY A 523 -8.92 15.30 1.89
N PHE A 524 -7.74 15.87 2.20
CA PHE A 524 -7.56 16.75 3.37
C PHE A 524 -8.21 18.15 3.22
N ALA A 525 -8.71 18.48 2.03
CA ALA A 525 -9.37 19.74 1.76
C ALA A 525 -10.28 19.70 0.51
N PRO A 526 -11.42 20.39 0.54
CA PRO A 526 -12.34 20.45 -0.60
C PRO A 526 -11.79 21.33 -1.73
N ILE A 527 -11.89 20.85 -2.97
CA ILE A 527 -11.37 21.49 -4.19
C ILE A 527 -11.86 22.96 -4.31
N HIS A 528 -13.10 23.25 -3.90
CA HIS A 528 -13.66 24.61 -4.02
C HIS A 528 -12.90 25.65 -3.17
N LYS A 529 -12.39 25.28 -1.99
CA LYS A 529 -11.63 26.17 -1.11
C LYS A 529 -10.20 26.36 -1.61
N ALA A 530 -9.66 25.35 -2.27
CA ALA A 530 -8.28 25.33 -2.73
C ALA A 530 -8.02 26.16 -4.01
N LYS A 531 -9.06 26.46 -4.81
CA LYS A 531 -8.92 27.10 -6.14
C LYS A 531 -8.04 28.36 -6.15
N LYS A 532 -8.29 29.29 -5.22
CA LYS A 532 -7.54 30.58 -5.18
C LYS A 532 -6.10 30.38 -4.75
N GLY A 533 -5.87 29.56 -3.71
CA GLY A 533 -4.54 29.27 -3.20
C GLY A 533 -3.64 28.59 -4.23
N ILE A 534 -4.16 27.56 -4.90
CA ILE A 534 -3.45 26.86 -5.99
C ILE A 534 -3.19 27.78 -7.18
N ALA A 535 -4.17 28.63 -7.54
CA ALA A 535 -3.99 29.56 -8.65
C ALA A 535 -2.83 30.52 -8.36
N TYR A 536 -2.74 31.08 -7.16
CA TYR A 536 -1.63 31.97 -6.80
C TYR A 536 -0.27 31.26 -6.78
N SER A 537 -0.17 30.08 -6.16
CA SER A 537 1.09 29.32 -6.16
C SER A 537 1.49 28.84 -7.55
N GLY A 538 0.51 28.44 -8.38
CA GLY A 538 0.72 28.03 -9.77
C GLY A 538 1.17 29.19 -10.67
N VAL A 539 0.57 30.37 -10.55
CA VAL A 539 1.00 31.58 -11.29
C VAL A 539 2.41 31.97 -10.90
N LEU A 540 2.73 31.93 -9.60
CA LEU A 540 4.07 32.27 -9.11
C LEU A 540 5.12 31.26 -9.59
N LEU A 541 4.81 29.97 -9.59
CA LEU A 541 5.68 28.95 -10.16
C LEU A 541 5.87 29.13 -11.67
N LEU A 542 4.81 29.47 -12.41
CA LEU A 542 4.88 29.76 -13.85
C LEU A 542 5.83 30.93 -14.15
N LEU A 543 5.71 32.00 -13.36
CA LEU A 543 6.57 33.18 -13.50
C LEU A 543 8.05 32.84 -13.26
N ILE A 544 8.33 32.02 -12.23
CA ILE A 544 9.69 31.60 -11.87
C ILE A 544 10.25 30.56 -12.84
N SER A 545 9.38 29.79 -13.50
CA SER A 545 9.78 28.79 -14.51
C SER A 545 10.32 29.43 -15.79
N ILE A 546 9.96 30.69 -16.10
CA ILE A 546 10.42 31.37 -17.32
C ILE A 546 11.96 31.50 -17.37
N PRO A 547 12.63 32.07 -16.34
CA PRO A 547 14.09 32.07 -16.26
C PRO A 547 14.73 30.67 -16.34
N LEU A 548 14.08 29.66 -15.76
CA LEU A 548 14.57 28.28 -15.80
C LEU A 548 14.59 27.70 -17.21
N VAL A 549 13.54 27.95 -18.00
CA VAL A 549 13.48 27.50 -19.39
C VAL A 549 14.59 28.15 -20.21
N ILE A 550 14.87 29.44 -19.96
CA ILE A 550 15.97 30.16 -20.63
C ILE A 550 17.33 29.56 -20.24
N SER A 551 17.57 29.34 -18.94
CA SER A 551 18.78 28.71 -18.41
C SER A 551 19.00 27.30 -18.99
N PHE A 552 17.94 26.48 -19.01
CA PHE A 552 18.00 25.14 -19.59
C PHE A 552 18.30 25.17 -21.09
N TYR A 553 17.72 26.12 -21.83
CA TYR A 553 18.02 26.30 -23.25
C TYR A 553 19.49 26.67 -23.49
N SER A 554 20.07 27.57 -22.68
CA SER A 554 21.51 27.88 -22.75
C SER A 554 22.41 26.69 -22.43
N LEU A 555 22.05 25.85 -21.46
CA LEU A 555 22.79 24.62 -21.14
C LEU A 555 22.76 23.61 -22.29
N VAL A 556 21.60 23.43 -22.95
CA VAL A 556 21.47 22.55 -24.11
C VAL A 556 22.34 23.06 -25.28
N LEU A 557 22.35 24.36 -25.52
CA LEU A 557 23.22 24.96 -26.54
C LEU A 557 24.71 24.76 -26.22
N GLN A 558 25.11 24.96 -24.96
CA GLN A 558 26.49 24.75 -24.50
C GLN A 558 26.92 23.30 -24.68
N SER A 559 26.07 22.33 -24.31
CA SER A 559 26.33 20.90 -24.46
C SER A 559 26.44 20.48 -25.92
N ASN A 560 25.54 20.97 -26.78
CA ASN A 560 25.58 20.69 -28.22
C ASN A 560 26.85 21.26 -28.87
N ASP A 561 27.22 22.50 -28.53
CA ASP A 561 28.45 23.12 -29.03
C ASP A 561 29.69 22.37 -28.53
N TYR A 562 29.71 21.93 -27.27
CA TYR A 562 30.80 21.10 -26.73
C TYR A 562 30.97 19.78 -27.50
N VAL A 563 29.87 19.07 -27.80
CA VAL A 563 29.91 17.81 -28.57
C VAL A 563 30.42 18.04 -30.00
N LYS A 564 30.05 19.15 -30.63
CA LYS A 564 30.59 19.49 -31.97
C LYS A 564 32.10 19.75 -31.92
N LEU A 565 32.60 20.34 -30.84
CA LEU A 565 34.00 20.70 -30.68
C LEU A 565 34.88 19.54 -30.21
N SER A 566 34.34 18.63 -29.39
CA SER A 566 35.10 17.50 -28.80
C SER A 566 35.54 16.46 -29.83
N HIS A 567 34.94 16.45 -31.02
CA HIS A 567 35.26 15.53 -32.11
C HIS A 567 36.12 16.16 -33.22
N LEU A 568 36.66 17.36 -33.03
CA LEU A 568 37.48 18.01 -34.04
C LEU A 568 38.81 17.26 -34.25
N PRO A 569 39.14 16.86 -35.50
CA PRO A 569 40.42 16.25 -35.80
C PRO A 569 41.58 17.27 -35.65
N PRO A 570 42.83 16.81 -35.52
CA PRO A 570 44.01 17.68 -35.56
C PRO A 570 43.98 18.61 -36.78
N LEU A 571 44.09 19.90 -36.52
CA LEU A 571 44.05 20.93 -37.54
C LEU A 571 45.43 21.05 -38.18
N HIS A 572 45.47 21.13 -39.51
CA HIS A 572 46.71 21.36 -40.25
C HIS A 572 46.66 22.75 -40.87
N ILE A 573 47.42 23.69 -40.33
CA ILE A 573 47.47 25.10 -40.80
C ILE A 573 48.92 25.44 -41.13
N ASP A 574 49.17 25.90 -42.36
CA ASP A 574 50.51 26.29 -42.86
C ASP A 574 51.61 25.24 -42.62
N GLY A 575 51.26 23.95 -42.73
CA GLY A 575 52.18 22.82 -42.54
C GLY A 575 52.48 22.48 -41.08
N LYS A 576 51.83 23.15 -40.12
CA LYS A 576 51.90 22.85 -38.67
C LYS A 576 50.70 22.01 -38.25
N GLU A 577 50.95 20.97 -37.47
CA GLU A 577 49.92 20.18 -36.79
C GLU A 577 49.51 20.91 -35.49
N ILE A 578 48.23 21.21 -35.36
CA ILE A 578 47.64 21.94 -34.24
C ILE A 578 46.55 21.07 -33.62
N THR A 579 46.69 20.78 -32.33
CA THR A 579 45.67 20.03 -31.58
C THR A 579 45.00 20.95 -30.56
N LEU A 580 43.67 20.91 -30.52
CA LEU A 580 42.86 21.64 -29.56
C LEU A 580 42.56 20.73 -28.38
N ASN A 581 42.99 21.11 -27.18
CA ASN A 581 42.73 20.38 -25.95
C ASN A 581 41.96 21.24 -24.95
N ASN A 582 41.35 20.56 -23.97
CA ASN A 582 40.64 21.19 -22.85
C ASN A 582 39.65 22.29 -23.30
N ILE A 583 38.83 21.98 -24.30
CA ILE A 583 37.85 22.93 -24.85
C ILE A 583 36.71 23.08 -23.84
N ILE A 584 36.61 24.25 -23.22
CA ILE A 584 35.57 24.62 -22.27
C ILE A 584 34.69 25.67 -22.94
N VAL A 585 33.42 25.35 -23.16
CA VAL A 585 32.43 26.33 -23.62
C VAL A 585 32.01 27.15 -22.40
N LYS A 586 32.39 28.43 -22.29
CA LYS A 586 32.02 29.29 -21.15
C LYS A 586 30.59 29.81 -21.23
N SER A 587 30.15 30.15 -22.43
CA SER A 587 28.78 30.60 -22.69
C SER A 587 28.39 30.31 -24.14
N SER A 588 27.14 29.94 -24.36
CA SER A 588 26.59 29.71 -25.68
C SER A 588 25.20 30.31 -25.82
N SER A 589 25.00 31.05 -26.91
CA SER A 589 23.72 31.61 -27.34
C SER A 589 23.40 31.12 -28.76
N SER A 590 22.28 31.58 -29.34
CA SER A 590 21.96 31.25 -30.73
C SER A 590 23.00 31.78 -31.72
N ASP A 591 23.59 32.94 -31.44
CA ASP A 591 24.37 33.71 -32.43
C ASP A 591 25.87 33.82 -32.07
N ALA A 592 26.22 33.62 -30.80
CA ALA A 592 27.58 33.77 -30.30
C ALA A 592 27.94 32.72 -29.25
N VAL A 593 29.23 32.36 -29.20
CA VAL A 593 29.80 31.39 -28.26
C VAL A 593 31.16 31.88 -27.75
N THR A 594 31.40 31.69 -26.45
CA THR A 594 32.69 32.00 -25.82
C THR A 594 33.37 30.70 -25.42
N LEU A 595 34.57 30.48 -25.94
CA LEU A 595 35.36 29.28 -25.74
C LEU A 595 36.63 29.61 -24.95
N GLU A 596 37.02 28.72 -24.07
CA GLU A 596 38.36 28.66 -23.49
C GLU A 596 39.00 27.35 -23.94
N LEU A 597 40.17 27.41 -24.56
CA LEU A 597 40.79 26.23 -25.16
C LEU A 597 42.32 26.31 -25.14
N GLU A 598 42.94 25.15 -25.00
CA GLU A 598 44.38 24.99 -25.11
C GLU A 598 44.74 24.69 -26.56
N VAL A 599 45.64 25.49 -27.13
CA VAL A 599 46.14 25.28 -28.49
C VAL A 599 47.55 24.75 -28.40
N ILE A 600 47.73 23.50 -28.82
CA ILE A 600 49.01 22.79 -28.77
C ILE A 600 49.62 22.81 -30.17
N SER A 601 50.87 23.26 -30.28
CA SER A 601 51.63 23.33 -31.54
C SER A 601 53.11 23.07 -31.29
N ALA A 602 53.81 22.53 -32.29
CA ALA A 602 55.27 22.35 -32.25
C ALA A 602 56.06 23.67 -32.39
N SER A 603 55.39 24.75 -32.82
CA SER A 603 56.01 26.07 -33.01
C SER A 603 55.07 27.19 -32.55
N GLN A 604 55.64 28.35 -32.23
CA GLN A 604 54.87 29.51 -31.80
C GLN A 604 53.90 29.94 -32.92
N LEU A 605 52.65 30.17 -32.54
CA LEU A 605 51.60 30.58 -33.45
C LEU A 605 51.52 32.12 -33.55
N LEU A 606 51.29 32.61 -34.77
CA LEU A 606 51.08 34.01 -35.09
C LEU A 606 49.60 34.38 -34.97
N ASN A 607 49.30 35.68 -34.83
CA ASN A 607 47.92 36.17 -34.74
C ASN A 607 47.05 35.74 -35.94
N GLY A 608 47.62 35.63 -37.15
CA GLY A 608 46.90 35.16 -38.33
C GLY A 608 46.44 33.70 -38.22
N GLU A 609 47.25 32.83 -37.59
CA GLU A 609 46.91 31.42 -37.38
C GLU A 609 45.79 31.28 -36.33
N PHE A 610 45.81 32.09 -35.27
CA PHE A 610 44.71 32.14 -34.30
C PHE A 610 43.40 32.63 -34.92
N GLN A 611 43.44 33.61 -35.83
CA GLN A 611 42.24 34.02 -36.58
C GLN A 611 41.74 32.90 -37.51
N HIS A 612 42.64 32.14 -38.12
CA HIS A 612 42.25 30.99 -38.96
C HIS A 612 41.55 29.90 -38.14
N ILE A 613 42.07 29.58 -36.95
CA ILE A 613 41.42 28.67 -35.99
C ILE A 613 40.05 29.21 -35.60
N LYS A 614 39.96 30.51 -35.29
CA LYS A 614 38.68 31.16 -34.96
C LYS A 614 37.66 30.97 -36.08
N THR A 615 38.01 31.28 -37.33
CA THR A 615 37.09 31.17 -38.48
C THR A 615 36.65 29.72 -38.72
N LEU A 616 37.52 28.74 -38.50
CA LEU A 616 37.15 27.32 -38.57
C LEU A 616 36.12 26.96 -37.51
N LEU A 617 36.35 27.38 -36.26
CA LEU A 617 35.39 27.18 -35.16
C LEU A 617 34.05 27.88 -35.43
N GLU A 618 34.07 29.09 -36.01
CA GLU A 618 32.85 29.81 -36.41
C GLU A 618 32.06 29.05 -37.47
N ARG A 619 32.76 28.40 -38.42
CA ARG A 619 32.14 27.59 -39.47
C ARG A 619 31.51 26.30 -38.92
N GLU A 620 32.21 25.60 -38.04
CA GLU A 620 31.73 24.34 -37.44
C GLU A 620 30.54 24.58 -36.48
N LEU A 621 30.56 25.68 -35.74
CA LEU A 621 29.48 26.02 -34.81
C LEU A 621 28.31 26.76 -35.47
N GLY A 622 28.56 27.45 -36.60
CA GLY A 622 27.59 28.33 -37.24
C GLY A 622 27.29 29.60 -36.43
N LYS A 623 28.22 30.01 -35.56
CA LYS A 623 28.08 31.09 -34.57
C LYS A 623 29.33 31.96 -34.55
N ARG A 624 29.21 33.20 -34.07
CA ARG A 624 30.38 34.06 -33.80
C ARG A 624 31.16 33.51 -32.61
N VAL A 625 32.47 33.34 -32.76
CA VAL A 625 33.32 32.73 -31.73
C VAL A 625 34.20 33.79 -31.08
N THR A 626 34.13 33.87 -29.76
CA THR A 626 35.15 34.53 -28.93
C THR A 626 35.98 33.45 -28.27
N MET A 627 37.30 33.45 -28.47
CA MET A 627 38.19 32.42 -27.93
C MET A 627 39.21 33.03 -26.98
N HIS A 628 39.29 32.46 -25.78
CA HIS A 628 40.38 32.63 -24.83
C HIS A 628 41.35 31.47 -25.02
N VAL A 629 42.59 31.78 -25.39
CA VAL A 629 43.55 30.77 -25.82
C VAL A 629 44.69 30.66 -24.83
N VAL A 630 44.99 29.44 -24.42
CA VAL A 630 46.22 29.10 -23.71
C VAL A 630 47.17 28.39 -24.68
N PRO A 631 48.22 29.06 -25.20
CA PRO A 631 49.15 28.42 -26.11
C PRO A 631 50.08 27.45 -25.36
N LYS A 632 50.21 26.22 -25.85
CA LYS A 632 51.15 25.20 -25.36
C LYS A 632 52.12 24.80 -26.46
N LEU A 633 53.40 25.07 -26.23
CA LEU A 633 54.47 24.69 -27.16
C LEU A 633 54.97 23.28 -26.82
N VAL A 634 54.97 22.37 -27.79
CA VAL A 634 55.58 21.04 -27.64
C VAL A 634 57.00 21.09 -28.18
N VAL A 635 57.99 21.05 -27.29
CA VAL A 635 59.39 20.84 -27.65
C VAL A 635 59.65 19.33 -27.54
N ARG A 636 59.88 18.66 -28.67
CA ARG A 636 60.26 17.25 -28.71
C ARG A 636 61.76 17.08 -28.72
#